data_AF-A0A1G9AIG9-F1
#
_entry.id   AF-A0A1G9AIG9-F1
#
_cell.length_a   1.000
_cell.length_b   1.000
_cell.length_c   1.000
_cell.angle_alpha   90.00
_cell.angle_beta   90.00
_cell.angle_gamma   90.00
#
_symmetry.space_group_name_H-M   'P 1'
#
loop_
_entity.id
_entity.type
_entity.pdbx_description
1 polymer ?
#
loop_
_entity_poly.entity_id
_entity_poly.type
_entity_poly.pdbx_seq_one_letter_code
_entity_poly.pdbx_strand_id
1 'polypeptide(L)'
;MINLCILNTRSLLSFCLLLSFWMTAGAATFGAEVPSEKLEEFHQRGGLPNFFRKVKSGKAVTVAYFGGSITQATGGWRDLSFNWLTATYPKATFKQVNAAIGGTGSNLGVFRLEHDVLSESPDLIFVEFAVNDSGLPAEGIHRSMEGIVRKTWRKYPNADICFVYTIAENGVKDLQAGRFQPTAIAMEQIAAHYNIPSIHMGVEVIRLLDAGKLVFTGNPEENPDKIVFTKDKTHPLTASGHPIYAKVVARNFERMSSFAKGQSHALPKAYIKDNWEKAQTLPLSKVATKNDWEALSQTDELQKKFKNNMPVLYKARKAGASFTIKFSGTALGVYDLIGPKSGIVEVIIDGEPTTEVMRFDAWGNNYRMNAFFLKALPDGVHEVKFVVSAKEFDKAKILLTRNTTILNPDDYKENSWFVGNVLVVGNLLE
;
A
#
# COMPACT_ATOMS: atom_id res chain seq x y z
N MET A 1 -48.67 -57.95 -27.19
CA MET A 1 -49.71 -57.87 -28.23
C MET A 1 -50.85 -57.02 -27.71
N ILE A 2 -51.08 -55.86 -28.36
CA ILE A 2 -52.38 -55.25 -28.71
C ILE A 2 -53.36 -55.00 -27.54
N ASN A 3 -53.43 -53.78 -26.99
CA ASN A 3 -54.33 -52.65 -27.35
C ASN A 3 -55.83 -52.97 -27.35
N LEU A 4 -56.62 -52.21 -26.57
CA LEU A 4 -57.93 -51.63 -26.95
C LEU A 4 -58.35 -50.65 -25.81
N CYS A 5 -58.32 -49.32 -25.97
CA CYS A 5 -59.26 -48.42 -26.67
C CYS A 5 -60.60 -48.16 -25.93
N ILE A 6 -60.63 -47.03 -25.20
CA ILE A 6 -61.62 -45.93 -25.13
C ILE A 6 -63.14 -46.23 -25.26
N LEU A 7 -63.91 -45.76 -24.25
CA LEU A 7 -65.26 -45.12 -24.33
C LEU A 7 -65.58 -44.53 -22.92
N ASN A 8 -65.56 -43.22 -22.64
CA ASN A 8 -66.43 -42.06 -22.96
C ASN A 8 -67.57 -41.78 -21.94
N THR A 9 -67.63 -40.52 -21.45
CA THR A 9 -68.74 -39.75 -20.80
C THR A 9 -69.31 -40.25 -19.45
N ARG A 10 -69.57 -39.45 -18.39
CA ARG A 10 -70.20 -38.11 -18.27
C ARG A 10 -70.15 -37.58 -16.80
N SER A 11 -70.17 -36.25 -16.64
CA SER A 11 -70.83 -35.47 -15.55
C SER A 11 -70.12 -35.14 -14.21
N LEU A 12 -69.79 -33.84 -14.08
CA LEU A 12 -69.88 -32.90 -12.94
C LEU A 12 -69.65 -33.40 -11.50
N LEU A 13 -68.70 -32.78 -10.79
CA LEU A 13 -68.99 -31.82 -9.70
C LEU A 13 -67.70 -31.11 -9.26
N SER A 14 -67.71 -29.78 -9.31
CA SER A 14 -66.73 -28.92 -8.64
C SER A 14 -66.94 -28.95 -7.12
N PHE A 15 -65.88 -29.13 -6.33
CA PHE A 15 -65.63 -28.30 -5.14
C PHE A 15 -64.21 -28.49 -4.58
N CYS A 16 -63.51 -27.36 -4.47
CA CYS A 16 -62.40 -26.99 -3.58
C CYS A 16 -61.44 -28.08 -3.03
N LEU A 17 -60.23 -28.11 -3.58
CA LEU A 17 -59.05 -28.69 -2.92
C LEU A 17 -57.99 -27.59 -2.73
N LEU A 18 -57.72 -27.30 -1.46
CA LEU A 18 -56.63 -26.49 -0.95
C LEU A 18 -55.29 -27.03 -1.47
N LEU A 19 -54.65 -26.30 -2.38
CA LEU A 19 -53.27 -26.55 -2.79
C LEU A 19 -52.34 -25.74 -1.88
N SER A 20 -51.75 -26.46 -0.92
CA SER A 20 -50.59 -26.05 -0.14
C SER A 20 -49.42 -25.71 -1.07
N PHE A 21 -49.09 -24.42 -1.18
CA PHE A 21 -47.89 -23.95 -1.87
C PHE A 21 -46.66 -24.30 -1.03
N TRP A 22 -45.88 -25.29 -1.49
CA TRP A 22 -44.51 -25.47 -1.05
C TRP A 22 -43.67 -24.37 -1.68
N MET A 23 -43.37 -23.30 -0.93
CA MET A 23 -42.29 -22.38 -1.28
C MET A 23 -40.96 -23.06 -0.98
N THR A 24 -40.30 -23.56 -2.02
CA THR A 24 -38.86 -23.83 -1.97
C THR A 24 -38.15 -22.50 -1.82
N ALA A 25 -37.62 -22.23 -0.63
CA ALA A 25 -36.70 -21.13 -0.40
C ALA A 25 -35.42 -21.38 -1.22
N GLY A 26 -35.33 -20.75 -2.39
CA GLY A 26 -34.07 -20.61 -3.11
C GLY A 26 -33.11 -19.84 -2.21
N ALA A 27 -31.99 -20.47 -1.85
CA ALA A 27 -30.88 -19.77 -1.24
C ALA A 27 -30.40 -18.71 -2.23
N ALA A 28 -30.78 -17.45 -1.98
CA ALA A 28 -30.19 -16.32 -2.65
C ALA A 28 -28.71 -16.31 -2.27
N THR A 29 -27.85 -16.67 -3.20
CA THR A 29 -26.44 -16.32 -3.16
C THR A 29 -26.38 -14.80 -3.04
N PHE A 30 -26.02 -14.29 -1.87
CA PHE A 30 -25.54 -12.92 -1.72
C PHE A 30 -24.23 -12.80 -2.50
N GLY A 31 -24.34 -12.60 -3.81
CA GLY A 31 -23.33 -11.84 -4.52
C GLY A 31 -23.41 -10.45 -3.94
N ALA A 32 -22.37 -10.02 -3.22
CA ALA A 32 -22.26 -8.61 -2.85
C ALA A 32 -22.32 -7.81 -4.15
N GLU A 33 -23.42 -7.06 -4.35
CA GLU A 33 -23.48 -6.06 -5.40
C GLU A 33 -22.29 -5.12 -5.17
N VAL A 34 -21.38 -5.07 -6.15
CA VAL A 34 -20.35 -4.03 -6.20
C VAL A 34 -21.12 -2.72 -6.22
N PRO A 35 -20.95 -1.83 -5.23
CA PRO A 35 -21.67 -0.56 -5.22
C PRO A 35 -21.43 0.14 -6.56
N SER A 36 -22.50 0.65 -7.14
CA SER A 36 -22.43 1.59 -8.26
C SER A 36 -21.66 2.82 -7.78
N GLU A 37 -20.32 2.81 -7.90
CA GLU A 37 -19.46 3.89 -7.45
C GLU A 37 -19.52 5.04 -8.46
N LYS A 38 -20.59 5.81 -8.38
CA LYS A 38 -20.59 7.17 -8.90
C LYS A 38 -19.37 7.89 -8.31
N LEU A 39 -18.62 8.61 -9.14
CA LEU A 39 -17.45 9.37 -8.68
C LEU A 39 -17.84 10.36 -7.58
N GLU A 40 -17.55 10.01 -6.33
CA GLU A 40 -17.75 10.86 -5.16
C GLU A 40 -16.40 11.28 -4.58
N GLU A 41 -16.30 12.54 -4.16
CA GLU A 41 -15.06 12.99 -3.53
C GLU A 41 -14.86 12.41 -2.14
N PHE A 42 -15.95 12.08 -1.44
CA PHE A 42 -15.91 11.79 -0.02
C PHE A 42 -16.97 10.80 0.40
N HIS A 43 -16.52 9.71 1.00
CA HIS A 43 -17.38 8.73 1.65
C HIS A 43 -17.11 8.77 3.16
N GLN A 44 -18.11 9.23 3.92
CA GLN A 44 -17.94 9.48 5.35
C GLN A 44 -17.77 8.20 6.18
N ARG A 45 -18.54 7.14 5.87
CA ARG A 45 -18.57 5.89 6.64
C ARG A 45 -18.60 6.14 8.16
N GLY A 46 -17.71 5.52 8.92
CA GLY A 46 -17.61 5.67 10.38
C GLY A 46 -17.04 7.01 10.84
N GLY A 47 -16.51 7.84 9.93
CA GLY A 47 -15.84 9.10 10.25
C GLY A 47 -14.59 8.91 11.10
N LEU A 48 -14.21 9.94 11.87
CA LEU A 48 -13.02 9.97 12.71
C LEU A 48 -13.37 10.30 14.19
N PRO A 49 -14.20 9.48 14.84
CA PRO A 49 -14.81 9.81 16.11
C PRO A 49 -13.81 9.94 17.26
N ASN A 50 -12.72 9.17 17.27
CA ASN A 50 -11.74 9.21 18.34
C ASN A 50 -10.81 10.42 18.21
N PHE A 51 -10.39 10.74 16.99
CA PHE A 51 -9.64 11.94 16.65
C PHE A 51 -10.44 13.18 17.08
N PHE A 52 -11.69 13.33 16.62
CA PHE A 52 -12.51 14.50 16.94
C PHE A 52 -12.79 14.62 18.44
N ARG A 53 -13.05 13.51 19.13
CA ARG A 53 -13.17 13.51 20.60
C ARG A 53 -11.88 13.99 21.27
N LYS A 54 -10.71 13.52 20.82
CA LYS A 54 -9.41 13.85 21.41
C LYS A 54 -9.06 15.33 21.19
N VAL A 55 -9.18 15.85 19.98
CA VAL A 55 -8.90 17.27 19.68
C VAL A 55 -9.89 18.21 20.38
N LYS A 56 -11.18 17.87 20.45
CA LYS A 56 -12.18 18.69 21.18
C LYS A 56 -11.90 18.75 22.68
N SER A 57 -11.25 17.73 23.24
CA SER A 57 -10.80 17.71 24.63
C SER A 57 -9.46 18.40 24.88
N GLY A 58 -8.83 18.98 23.85
CA GLY A 58 -7.54 19.68 23.96
C GLY A 58 -6.35 18.78 24.31
N LYS A 59 -6.44 17.48 24.01
CA LYS A 59 -5.37 16.52 24.30
C LYS A 59 -4.33 16.48 23.18
N ALA A 60 -3.14 15.96 23.49
CA ALA A 60 -2.09 15.72 22.50
C ALA A 60 -2.53 14.70 21.44
N VAL A 61 -2.25 14.96 20.16
CA VAL A 61 -2.64 14.14 19.02
C VAL A 61 -1.46 13.85 18.11
N THR A 62 -1.21 12.57 17.84
CA THR A 62 -0.22 12.13 16.84
C THR A 62 -0.92 11.84 15.51
N VAL A 63 -0.56 12.57 14.46
CA VAL A 63 -1.09 12.39 13.09
C VAL A 63 -0.01 11.83 12.19
N ALA A 64 -0.20 10.59 11.74
CA ALA A 64 0.69 9.91 10.82
C ALA A 64 0.20 10.01 9.38
N TYR A 65 1.13 10.26 8.47
CA TYR A 65 0.90 10.31 7.04
C TYR A 65 1.69 9.20 6.37
N PHE A 66 0.98 8.18 5.93
CA PHE A 66 1.53 6.91 5.50
C PHE A 66 1.26 6.69 4.01
N GLY A 67 2.28 6.88 3.19
CA GLY A 67 2.09 6.83 1.74
C GLY A 67 3.38 6.84 0.93
N GLY A 68 3.24 7.19 -0.36
CA GLY A 68 4.33 7.25 -1.33
C GLY A 68 4.93 8.65 -1.51
N SER A 69 5.48 8.92 -2.70
CA SER A 69 6.25 10.13 -3.00
C SER A 69 5.40 11.40 -2.95
N ILE A 70 4.13 11.33 -3.33
CA ILE A 70 3.20 12.47 -3.25
C ILE A 70 2.98 12.88 -1.78
N THR A 71 2.89 11.92 -0.88
CA THR A 71 2.82 12.18 0.57
C THR A 71 4.17 12.59 1.16
N GLN A 72 5.28 12.18 0.56
CA GLN A 72 6.64 12.53 1.00
C GLN A 72 7.00 14.01 0.77
N ALA A 73 6.38 14.67 -0.20
CA ALA A 73 6.70 16.04 -0.61
C ALA A 73 6.74 17.05 0.55
N THR A 74 7.83 17.82 0.64
CA THR A 74 7.99 18.95 1.57
C THR A 74 7.11 20.12 1.13
N GLY A 75 6.38 20.72 2.08
CA GLY A 75 5.37 21.74 1.81
C GLY A 75 4.15 21.20 1.07
N GLY A 76 4.05 19.87 0.91
CA GLY A 76 2.97 19.23 0.18
C GLY A 76 1.67 19.12 0.98
N TRP A 77 0.73 18.32 0.47
CA TRP A 77 -0.60 18.16 1.05
C TRP A 77 -0.54 17.67 2.51
N ARG A 78 0.47 16.86 2.84
CA ARG A 78 0.79 16.40 4.19
C ARG A 78 0.98 17.58 5.15
N ASP A 79 1.89 18.48 4.82
CA ASP A 79 2.27 19.61 5.67
C ASP A 79 1.14 20.66 5.70
N LEU A 80 0.51 20.92 4.56
CA LEU A 80 -0.60 21.87 4.45
C LEU A 80 -1.84 21.42 5.23
N SER A 81 -2.22 20.14 5.15
CA SER A 81 -3.34 19.61 5.93
C SER A 81 -3.02 19.54 7.43
N PHE A 82 -1.78 19.21 7.81
CA PHE A 82 -1.35 19.22 9.21
C PHE A 82 -1.38 20.63 9.81
N ASN A 83 -0.90 21.63 9.05
CA ASN A 83 -0.95 23.03 9.46
C ASN A 83 -2.41 23.49 9.64
N TRP A 84 -3.30 23.10 8.73
CA TRP A 84 -4.74 23.36 8.87
C TRP A 84 -5.31 22.72 10.13
N LEU A 85 -5.02 21.44 10.41
CA LEU A 85 -5.48 20.77 11.65
C LEU A 85 -5.01 21.52 12.90
N THR A 86 -3.73 21.92 12.93
CA THR A 86 -3.14 22.65 14.07
C THR A 86 -3.78 24.02 14.27
N ALA A 87 -4.06 24.74 13.18
CA ALA A 87 -4.72 26.04 13.23
C ALA A 87 -6.21 25.94 13.62
N THR A 88 -6.91 24.91 13.16
CA THR A 88 -8.35 24.70 13.42
C THR A 88 -8.61 24.22 14.85
N TYR A 89 -7.69 23.47 15.46
CA TYR A 89 -7.83 22.91 16.81
C TYR A 89 -6.73 23.39 17.77
N PRO A 90 -6.59 24.70 18.03
CA PRO A 90 -5.45 25.26 18.76
C PRO A 90 -5.39 24.87 20.25
N LYS A 91 -6.45 24.26 20.79
CA LYS A 91 -6.47 23.73 22.15
C LYS A 91 -5.73 22.40 22.29
N ALA A 92 -5.56 21.66 21.19
CA ALA A 92 -4.82 20.40 21.16
C ALA A 92 -3.36 20.65 20.75
N THR A 93 -2.45 19.80 21.21
CA THR A 93 -1.07 19.79 20.72
C THR A 93 -0.91 18.71 19.67
N PHE A 94 -0.19 18.98 18.58
CA PHE A 94 -0.08 18.05 17.46
C PHE A 94 1.37 17.61 17.26
N LYS A 95 1.53 16.31 16.96
CA LYS A 95 2.78 15.72 16.45
C LYS A 95 2.52 15.18 15.05
N GLN A 96 3.31 15.62 14.08
CA GLN A 96 3.28 15.08 12.72
C GLN A 96 4.25 13.90 12.63
N VAL A 97 3.82 12.80 12.02
CA VAL A 97 4.68 11.67 11.65
C VAL A 97 4.68 11.55 10.13
N ASN A 98 5.83 11.84 9.51
CA ASN A 98 6.05 11.61 8.09
C ASN A 98 6.53 10.18 7.87
N ALA A 99 5.58 9.29 7.59
CA ALA A 99 5.83 7.88 7.32
C ALA A 99 5.73 7.58 5.81
N ALA A 100 6.14 8.52 4.96
CA ALA A 100 6.08 8.39 3.52
C ALA A 100 7.44 8.02 2.90
N ILE A 101 7.43 7.05 1.98
CA ILE A 101 8.61 6.63 1.24
C ILE A 101 8.29 6.63 -0.26
N GLY A 102 8.98 7.47 -1.01
CA GLY A 102 8.81 7.59 -2.45
C GLY A 102 8.95 6.27 -3.20
N GLY A 103 8.06 6.05 -4.17
CA GLY A 103 8.07 4.85 -5.01
C GLY A 103 7.64 3.55 -4.31
N THR A 104 7.02 3.63 -3.12
CA THR A 104 6.58 2.44 -2.38
C THR A 104 5.06 2.36 -2.28
N GLY A 105 4.52 1.15 -2.47
CA GLY A 105 3.11 0.84 -2.34
C GLY A 105 2.73 0.28 -0.97
N SER A 106 1.45 -0.06 -0.82
CA SER A 106 0.89 -0.68 0.40
C SER A 106 1.54 -2.03 0.71
N ASN A 107 1.99 -2.75 -0.33
CA ASN A 107 2.69 -4.03 -0.24
C ASN A 107 4.00 -3.96 0.57
N LEU A 108 4.77 -2.87 0.50
CA LEU A 108 5.88 -2.63 1.41
C LEU A 108 5.40 -1.92 2.69
N GLY A 109 4.42 -1.03 2.58
CA GLY A 109 3.80 -0.32 3.69
C GLY A 109 3.44 -1.24 4.85
N VAL A 110 2.67 -2.29 4.61
CA VAL A 110 2.23 -3.22 5.66
C VAL A 110 3.36 -3.86 6.49
N PHE A 111 4.56 -4.04 5.92
CA PHE A 111 5.73 -4.56 6.66
C PHE A 111 6.42 -3.47 7.50
N ARG A 112 6.55 -2.26 6.96
CA ARG A 112 7.19 -1.13 7.66
C ARG A 112 6.27 -0.40 8.64
N LEU A 113 4.96 -0.67 8.61
CA LEU A 113 3.94 -0.03 9.43
C LEU A 113 4.30 0.01 10.93
N GLU A 114 4.84 -1.09 11.46
CA GLU A 114 5.22 -1.16 12.88
C GLU A 114 6.29 -0.13 13.25
N HIS A 115 7.34 -0.07 12.42
CA HIS A 115 8.48 0.84 12.62
C HIS A 115 8.13 2.29 12.31
N ASP A 116 7.41 2.54 11.22
CA ASP A 116 7.24 3.89 10.68
C ASP A 116 6.03 4.65 11.27
N VAL A 117 5.05 3.92 11.81
CA VAL A 117 3.78 4.51 12.25
C VAL A 117 3.42 4.05 13.66
N LEU A 118 3.36 2.73 13.88
CA LEU A 118 2.83 2.20 15.14
C LEU A 118 3.82 2.34 16.31
N SER A 119 5.10 2.58 16.06
CA SER A 119 6.09 2.94 17.08
C SER A 119 5.81 4.33 17.67
N GLU A 120 5.13 5.20 16.92
CA GLU A 120 4.86 6.60 17.27
C GLU A 120 3.53 6.79 18.03
N SER A 121 2.79 5.71 18.29
CA SER A 121 1.47 5.73 18.96
C SER A 121 0.48 6.70 18.31
N PRO A 122 0.06 6.43 17.05
CA PRO A 122 -0.77 7.33 16.26
C PRO A 122 -2.20 7.41 16.81
N ASP A 123 -2.82 8.58 16.66
CA ASP A 123 -4.25 8.80 16.90
C ASP A 123 -5.06 8.89 15.60
N LEU A 124 -4.41 9.37 14.54
CA LEU A 124 -4.95 9.45 13.19
C LEU A 124 -3.88 8.99 12.20
N ILE A 125 -4.26 8.11 11.27
CA ILE A 125 -3.41 7.68 10.16
C ILE A 125 -4.09 8.01 8.84
N PHE A 126 -3.47 8.87 8.05
CA PHE A 126 -3.78 8.98 6.63
C PHE A 126 -3.04 7.89 5.86
N VAL A 127 -3.76 7.10 5.06
CA VAL A 127 -3.17 6.05 4.20
C VAL A 127 -3.36 6.42 2.74
N GLU A 128 -2.26 6.53 2.00
CA GLU A 128 -2.21 7.06 0.63
C GLU A 128 -1.29 6.20 -0.26
N PHE A 129 -1.85 5.23 -0.98
CA PHE A 129 -1.08 4.34 -1.86
C PHE A 129 -1.67 4.15 -3.26
N ALA A 130 -2.79 4.80 -3.62
CA ALA A 130 -3.51 4.48 -4.85
C ALA A 130 -2.68 4.65 -6.13
N VAL A 131 -1.83 5.68 -6.21
CA VAL A 131 -0.91 5.86 -7.34
C VAL A 131 0.24 4.84 -7.31
N ASN A 132 0.77 4.53 -6.13
CA ASN A 132 1.92 3.62 -5.99
C ASN A 132 1.56 2.15 -6.16
N ASP A 133 0.31 1.76 -5.89
CA ASP A 133 -0.20 0.41 -6.10
C ASP A 133 -0.65 0.17 -7.56
N SER A 134 -0.48 1.16 -8.45
CA SER A 134 -0.82 1.04 -9.86
C SER A 134 -0.11 -0.16 -10.50
N GLY A 135 -0.90 -1.05 -11.11
CA GLY A 135 -0.41 -2.29 -11.73
C GLY A 135 -0.40 -3.51 -10.80
N LEU A 136 -0.71 -3.35 -9.51
CA LEU A 136 -0.98 -4.48 -8.63
C LEU A 136 -2.39 -5.04 -8.87
N PRO A 137 -2.58 -6.37 -8.77
CA PRO A 137 -3.91 -6.98 -8.76
C PRO A 137 -4.67 -6.57 -7.50
N ALA A 138 -6.00 -6.50 -7.60
CA ALA A 138 -6.87 -6.08 -6.50
C ALA A 138 -6.66 -6.93 -5.24
N GLU A 139 -6.47 -8.25 -5.38
CA GLU A 139 -6.20 -9.15 -4.26
C GLU A 139 -4.91 -8.80 -3.53
N GLY A 140 -3.88 -8.36 -4.26
CA GLY A 140 -2.63 -7.89 -3.67
C GLY A 140 -2.85 -6.65 -2.78
N ILE A 141 -3.64 -5.69 -3.29
CA ILE A 141 -4.02 -4.47 -2.57
C ILE A 141 -4.89 -4.80 -1.36
N HIS A 142 -5.85 -5.71 -1.50
CA HIS A 142 -6.69 -6.16 -0.38
C HIS A 142 -5.84 -6.73 0.75
N ARG A 143 -4.91 -7.64 0.45
CA ARG A 143 -4.06 -8.27 1.46
C ARG A 143 -3.25 -7.25 2.25
N SER A 144 -2.58 -6.32 1.57
CA SER A 144 -1.72 -5.31 2.21
C SER A 144 -2.52 -4.25 2.95
N MET A 145 -3.57 -3.69 2.34
CA MET A 145 -4.40 -2.65 2.94
C MET A 145 -5.20 -3.18 4.13
N GLU A 146 -5.78 -4.38 4.03
CA GLU A 146 -6.40 -5.05 5.16
C GLU A 146 -5.38 -5.33 6.27
N GLY A 147 -4.17 -5.78 5.92
CA GLY A 147 -3.08 -5.93 6.87
C GLY A 147 -2.76 -4.63 7.62
N ILE A 148 -2.73 -3.48 6.93
CA ILE A 148 -2.48 -2.17 7.54
C ILE A 148 -3.58 -1.82 8.55
N VAL A 149 -4.84 -1.96 8.17
CA VAL A 149 -5.99 -1.67 9.04
C VAL A 149 -5.97 -2.56 10.28
N ARG A 150 -5.87 -3.88 10.06
CA ARG A 150 -5.96 -4.85 11.15
C ARG A 150 -4.81 -4.75 12.14
N LYS A 151 -3.58 -4.54 11.65
CA LYS A 151 -2.40 -4.30 12.50
C LYS A 151 -2.56 -3.03 13.33
N THR A 152 -3.01 -1.95 12.70
CA THR A 152 -3.28 -0.69 13.39
C THR A 152 -4.27 -0.87 14.53
N TRP A 153 -5.46 -1.41 14.25
CA TRP A 153 -6.51 -1.51 15.27
C TRP A 153 -6.27 -2.60 16.31
N ARG A 154 -5.47 -3.63 16.00
CA ARG A 154 -5.02 -4.59 17.01
C ARG A 154 -4.12 -3.94 18.06
N LYS A 155 -3.24 -3.02 17.65
CA LYS A 155 -2.31 -2.34 18.56
C LYS A 155 -2.90 -1.07 19.17
N TYR A 156 -3.63 -0.29 18.38
CA TYR A 156 -4.26 0.97 18.76
C TYR A 156 -5.74 0.96 18.34
N PRO A 157 -6.62 0.32 19.12
CA PRO A 157 -8.04 0.22 18.78
C PRO A 157 -8.78 1.57 18.77
N ASN A 158 -8.17 2.64 19.29
CA ASN A 158 -8.73 3.99 19.26
C ASN A 158 -8.06 4.91 18.21
N ALA A 159 -7.12 4.39 17.39
CA ALA A 159 -6.55 5.15 16.30
C ALA A 159 -7.53 5.18 15.13
N ASP A 160 -7.89 6.37 14.65
CA ASP A 160 -8.72 6.50 13.45
C ASP A 160 -7.85 6.42 12.20
N ILE A 161 -8.43 5.89 11.12
CA ILE A 161 -7.78 5.76 9.82
C ILE A 161 -8.61 6.56 8.81
N CYS A 162 -7.96 7.26 7.89
CA CYS A 162 -8.58 7.90 6.74
C CYS A 162 -7.84 7.48 5.48
N PHE A 163 -8.54 6.85 4.54
CA PHE A 163 -7.95 6.57 3.23
C PHE A 163 -8.02 7.84 2.37
N VAL A 164 -6.93 8.16 1.70
CA VAL A 164 -6.91 9.29 0.77
C VAL A 164 -6.33 8.85 -0.56
N TYR A 165 -6.95 9.34 -1.65
CA TYR A 165 -6.58 8.93 -3.00
C TYR A 165 -6.06 10.13 -3.78
N THR A 166 -4.79 10.04 -4.16
CA THR A 166 -4.14 10.92 -5.12
C THR A 166 -4.40 10.43 -6.54
N ILE A 167 -4.07 11.25 -7.54
CA ILE A 167 -4.19 10.92 -8.96
C ILE A 167 -2.88 11.24 -9.69
N ALA A 168 -2.54 10.40 -10.67
CA ALA A 168 -1.51 10.63 -11.69
C ALA A 168 -2.18 10.64 -13.09
N GLU A 169 -1.44 11.02 -14.14
CA GLU A 169 -2.00 11.23 -15.49
C GLU A 169 -2.73 9.99 -16.04
N ASN A 170 -2.29 8.79 -15.65
CA ASN A 170 -2.93 7.53 -16.05
C ASN A 170 -4.34 7.33 -15.44
N GLY A 171 -4.67 7.99 -14.33
CA GLY A 171 -6.00 7.93 -13.71
C GLY A 171 -6.99 8.99 -14.23
N VAL A 172 -6.52 10.00 -14.99
CA VAL A 172 -7.33 11.14 -15.42
C VAL A 172 -8.56 10.71 -16.22
N LYS A 173 -8.39 9.80 -17.18
CA LYS A 173 -9.47 9.35 -18.06
C LYS A 173 -10.56 8.59 -17.31
N ASP A 174 -10.19 7.80 -16.30
CA ASP A 174 -11.16 7.04 -15.51
C ASP A 174 -12.04 7.99 -14.69
N LEU A 175 -11.42 8.98 -14.02
CA LEU A 175 -12.17 9.95 -13.24
C LEU A 175 -13.03 10.86 -14.14
N GLN A 176 -12.54 11.30 -15.31
CA GLN A 176 -13.38 12.05 -16.26
C GLN A 176 -14.58 11.24 -16.76
N ALA A 177 -14.43 9.91 -16.85
CA ALA A 177 -15.52 9.00 -17.17
C ALA A 177 -16.41 8.63 -15.96
N GLY A 178 -16.24 9.33 -14.83
CA GLY A 178 -17.05 9.15 -13.63
C GLY A 178 -16.72 7.89 -12.83
N ARG A 179 -15.51 7.33 -12.96
CA ARG A 179 -15.06 6.12 -12.26
C ARG A 179 -13.77 6.36 -11.47
N PHE A 180 -13.63 5.70 -10.33
CA PHE A 180 -12.32 5.66 -9.67
C PHE A 180 -11.31 4.82 -10.46
N GLN A 181 -10.03 5.12 -10.25
CA GLN A 181 -8.93 4.27 -10.69
C GLN A 181 -9.01 2.88 -10.01
N PRO A 182 -8.63 1.78 -10.70
CA PRO A 182 -8.80 0.42 -10.18
C PRO A 182 -8.21 0.18 -8.79
N THR A 183 -7.09 0.85 -8.47
CA THR A 183 -6.44 0.77 -7.16
C THR A 183 -7.29 1.41 -6.05
N ALA A 184 -7.92 2.55 -6.32
CA ALA A 184 -8.83 3.18 -5.36
C ALA A 184 -10.09 2.35 -5.15
N ILE A 185 -10.64 1.72 -6.20
CA ILE A 185 -11.77 0.78 -6.08
C ILE A 185 -11.42 -0.36 -5.11
N ALA A 186 -10.26 -1.00 -5.28
CA ALA A 186 -9.82 -2.07 -4.36
C ALA A 186 -9.65 -1.57 -2.91
N MET A 187 -9.12 -0.35 -2.73
CA MET A 187 -9.00 0.25 -1.40
C MET A 187 -10.36 0.62 -0.79
N GLU A 188 -11.33 1.04 -1.59
CA GLU A 188 -12.69 1.37 -1.16
C GLU A 188 -13.47 0.14 -0.69
N GLN A 189 -13.21 -1.04 -1.26
CA GLN A 189 -13.77 -2.30 -0.76
C GLN A 189 -13.30 -2.59 0.68
N ILE A 190 -12.02 -2.37 0.96
CA ILE A 190 -11.48 -2.47 2.32
C ILE A 190 -12.05 -1.35 3.21
N ALA A 191 -12.13 -0.11 2.71
CA ALA A 191 -12.68 1.00 3.46
C ALA A 191 -14.15 0.76 3.87
N ALA A 192 -14.96 0.23 2.96
CA ALA A 192 -16.34 -0.14 3.20
C ALA A 192 -16.46 -1.27 4.23
N HIS A 193 -15.68 -2.33 4.09
CA HIS A 193 -15.69 -3.48 5.01
C HIS A 193 -15.34 -3.10 6.44
N TYR A 194 -14.41 -2.16 6.61
CA TYR A 194 -13.95 -1.67 7.91
C TYR A 194 -14.61 -0.36 8.36
N ASN A 195 -15.57 0.17 7.60
CA ASN A 195 -16.25 1.44 7.89
C ASN A 195 -15.29 2.66 8.02
N ILE A 196 -14.22 2.68 7.23
CA ILE A 196 -13.17 3.72 7.22
C ILE A 196 -13.54 4.88 6.28
N PRO A 197 -13.53 6.15 6.72
CA PRO A 197 -13.76 7.29 5.82
C PRO A 197 -12.70 7.34 4.72
N SER A 198 -13.10 7.83 3.55
CA SER A 198 -12.17 8.04 2.44
C SER A 198 -12.41 9.34 1.68
N ILE A 199 -11.31 9.94 1.20
CA ILE A 199 -11.32 11.21 0.46
C ILE A 199 -10.54 11.04 -0.85
N HIS A 200 -11.22 11.16 -1.99
CA HIS A 200 -10.60 11.13 -3.31
C HIS A 200 -10.19 12.54 -3.77
N MET A 201 -8.96 12.94 -3.45
CA MET A 201 -8.46 14.30 -3.73
C MET A 201 -8.38 14.63 -5.23
N GLY A 202 -8.29 13.60 -6.08
CA GLY A 202 -8.32 13.76 -7.55
C GLY A 202 -9.64 14.27 -8.13
N VAL A 203 -10.77 14.19 -7.40
CA VAL A 203 -12.08 14.61 -7.93
C VAL A 203 -12.12 16.12 -8.20
N GLU A 204 -11.62 16.93 -7.26
CA GLU A 204 -11.49 18.39 -7.45
C GLU A 204 -10.50 18.74 -8.58
N VAL A 205 -9.43 17.95 -8.75
CA VAL A 205 -8.45 18.16 -9.83
C VAL A 205 -9.13 17.99 -11.18
N ILE A 206 -9.93 16.94 -11.36
CA ILE A 206 -10.67 16.71 -12.61
C ILE A 206 -11.75 17.76 -12.82
N ARG A 207 -12.47 18.16 -11.77
CA ARG A 207 -13.44 19.27 -11.86
C ARG A 207 -12.80 20.57 -12.36
N LEU A 208 -11.58 20.89 -11.92
CA LEU A 208 -10.84 22.07 -12.36
C LEU A 208 -10.27 21.91 -13.78
N LEU A 209 -9.85 20.69 -14.14
CA LEU A 209 -9.38 20.34 -15.48
C LEU A 209 -10.50 20.51 -16.51
N ASP A 210 -11.68 19.93 -16.25
CA ASP A 210 -12.85 19.99 -17.14
C ASP A 210 -13.41 21.41 -17.27
N ALA A 211 -13.25 22.23 -16.22
CA ALA A 211 -13.58 23.65 -16.24
C ALA A 211 -12.55 24.53 -16.97
N GLY A 212 -11.46 23.96 -17.49
CA GLY A 212 -10.39 24.68 -18.19
C GLY A 212 -9.52 25.57 -17.28
N LYS A 213 -9.67 25.45 -15.95
CA LYS A 213 -8.94 26.26 -14.94
C LYS A 213 -7.58 25.67 -14.56
N LEU A 214 -7.34 24.41 -14.95
CA LEU A 214 -6.16 23.64 -14.60
C LEU A 214 -5.63 22.93 -15.85
N VAL A 215 -4.31 22.81 -15.97
CA VAL A 215 -3.64 21.86 -16.87
C VAL A 215 -2.99 20.78 -16.01
N PHE A 216 -3.18 19.51 -16.38
CA PHE A 216 -2.71 18.40 -15.55
C PHE A 216 -1.17 18.31 -15.52
N THR A 217 -0.54 18.46 -16.68
CA THR A 217 0.92 18.45 -16.84
C THR A 217 1.32 19.64 -17.69
N GLY A 218 2.29 20.43 -17.26
CA GLY A 218 2.81 21.54 -18.05
C GLY A 218 3.88 22.37 -17.34
N ASN A 219 4.32 23.45 -17.98
CA ASN A 219 5.19 24.44 -17.37
C ASN A 219 4.35 25.63 -16.84
N PRO A 220 4.48 26.05 -15.56
CA PRO A 220 3.81 27.23 -15.04
C PRO A 220 4.03 28.51 -15.85
N GLU A 221 5.23 28.71 -16.38
CA GLU A 221 5.57 29.90 -17.17
C GLU A 221 4.80 29.96 -18.50
N GLU A 222 4.46 28.80 -19.07
CA GLU A 222 3.67 28.68 -20.30
C GLU A 222 2.16 28.72 -20.04
N ASN A 223 1.74 28.67 -18.77
CA ASN A 223 0.33 28.61 -18.36
C ASN A 223 0.02 29.64 -17.25
N PRO A 224 0.28 30.94 -17.44
CA PRO A 224 0.18 31.95 -16.38
C PRO A 224 -1.25 32.12 -15.82
N ASP A 225 -2.27 31.85 -16.64
CA ASP A 225 -3.68 32.00 -16.27
C ASP A 225 -4.34 30.71 -15.75
N LYS A 226 -3.57 29.61 -15.65
CA LYS A 226 -4.09 28.31 -15.24
C LYS A 226 -3.25 27.70 -14.12
N ILE A 227 -3.91 26.87 -13.32
CA ILE A 227 -3.20 26.04 -12.35
C ILE A 227 -2.46 24.94 -13.11
N VAL A 228 -1.13 24.90 -13.01
CA VAL A 228 -0.36 23.73 -13.43
C VAL A 228 -0.33 22.74 -12.28
N PHE A 229 -0.86 21.54 -12.50
CA PHE A 229 -0.96 20.54 -11.45
C PHE A 229 0.36 19.80 -11.23
N THR A 230 0.95 19.22 -12.29
CA THR A 230 2.24 18.51 -12.26
C THR A 230 3.19 19.01 -13.37
N LYS A 231 4.48 18.69 -13.25
CA LYS A 231 5.46 18.80 -14.37
C LYS A 231 5.83 17.45 -14.98
N ASP A 232 5.59 16.36 -14.26
CA ASP A 232 6.10 15.02 -14.56
C ASP A 232 4.99 13.96 -14.60
N LYS A 233 3.73 14.40 -14.75
CA LYS A 233 2.54 13.55 -14.88
C LYS A 233 2.14 12.83 -13.60
N THR A 234 2.87 13.00 -12.50
CA THR A 234 2.66 12.24 -11.26
C THR A 234 2.65 13.13 -10.02
N HIS A 235 3.68 13.95 -9.83
CA HIS A 235 3.90 14.68 -8.59
C HIS A 235 3.27 16.08 -8.68
N PRO A 236 2.28 16.40 -7.82
CA PRO A 236 1.71 17.73 -7.76
C PRO A 236 2.78 18.76 -7.40
N LEU A 237 2.73 19.92 -8.03
CA LEU A 237 3.61 21.02 -7.67
C LEU A 237 3.25 21.54 -6.27
N THR A 238 4.27 21.75 -5.42
CA THR A 238 4.10 22.29 -4.06
C THR A 238 3.33 23.62 -4.04
N ALA A 239 3.61 24.49 -5.01
CA ALA A 239 3.00 25.82 -5.07
C ALA A 239 1.53 25.82 -5.56
N SER A 240 1.11 24.84 -6.35
CA SER A 240 -0.16 24.94 -7.11
C SER A 240 -1.00 23.66 -7.08
N GLY A 241 -0.40 22.47 -7.11
CA GLY A 241 -1.12 21.20 -7.09
C GLY A 241 -1.44 20.70 -5.68
N HIS A 242 -0.44 20.62 -4.80
CA HIS A 242 -0.63 20.17 -3.41
C HIS A 242 -1.66 20.98 -2.60
N PRO A 243 -1.81 22.31 -2.78
CA PRO A 243 -2.85 23.09 -2.11
C PRO A 243 -4.28 22.62 -2.43
N ILE A 244 -4.53 22.09 -3.63
CA ILE A 244 -5.85 21.52 -4.00
C ILE A 244 -6.16 20.33 -3.11
N TYR A 245 -5.21 19.39 -3.01
CA TYR A 245 -5.32 18.21 -2.15
C TYR A 245 -5.58 18.59 -0.69
N ALA A 246 -4.80 19.52 -0.14
CA ALA A 246 -4.97 19.96 1.24
C ALA A 246 -6.35 20.59 1.49
N LYS A 247 -6.86 21.40 0.55
CA LYS A 247 -8.19 22.01 0.63
C LYS A 247 -9.31 20.96 0.61
N VAL A 248 -9.17 19.93 -0.22
CA VAL A 248 -10.12 18.81 -0.31
C VAL A 248 -10.14 18.02 1.01
N VAL A 249 -8.96 17.76 1.60
CA VAL A 249 -8.87 17.10 2.91
C VAL A 249 -9.54 17.96 3.99
N ALA A 250 -9.20 19.25 4.08
CA ALA A 250 -9.75 20.17 5.08
C ALA A 250 -11.28 20.23 5.04
N ARG A 251 -11.88 20.47 3.86
CA ARG A 251 -13.35 20.61 3.74
C ARG A 251 -14.10 19.33 4.12
N ASN A 252 -13.54 18.16 3.82
CA ASN A 252 -14.20 16.89 4.16
C ASN A 252 -13.95 16.50 5.62
N PHE A 253 -12.84 16.92 6.23
CA PHE A 253 -12.66 16.83 7.68
C PHE A 253 -13.68 17.67 8.46
N GLU A 254 -13.99 18.88 8.00
CA GLU A 254 -15.02 19.71 8.63
C GLU A 254 -16.39 19.01 8.64
N ARG A 255 -16.75 18.32 7.54
CA ARG A 255 -17.99 17.54 7.44
C ARG A 255 -18.03 16.39 8.46
N MET A 256 -16.89 15.77 8.77
CA MET A 256 -16.79 14.71 9.77
C MET A 256 -16.77 15.22 11.21
N SER A 257 -16.50 16.51 11.45
CA SER A 257 -16.28 17.05 12.80
C SER A 257 -17.47 16.92 13.75
N SER A 258 -18.69 16.73 13.22
CA SER A 258 -19.91 16.47 13.99
C SER A 258 -19.95 15.06 14.61
N PHE A 259 -19.14 14.12 14.10
CA PHE A 259 -19.04 12.74 14.57
C PHE A 259 -17.93 12.63 15.63
N ALA A 260 -18.31 12.75 16.91
CA ALA A 260 -17.37 12.71 18.05
C ALA A 260 -17.74 11.68 19.13
N LYS A 261 -18.63 10.72 18.81
CA LYS A 261 -18.97 9.61 19.72
C LYS A 261 -17.86 8.56 19.65
N GLY A 262 -16.81 8.76 20.44
CA GLY A 262 -15.65 7.87 20.48
C GLY A 262 -16.03 6.43 20.82
N GLN A 263 -15.52 5.49 20.03
CA GLN A 263 -15.65 4.06 20.24
C GLN A 263 -14.38 3.39 19.72
N SER A 264 -13.91 2.36 20.42
CA SER A 264 -12.84 1.52 19.91
C SER A 264 -13.30 0.81 18.63
N HIS A 265 -12.45 0.81 17.62
CA HIS A 265 -12.69 0.12 16.36
C HIS A 265 -12.67 -1.38 16.60
N ALA A 266 -13.80 -2.03 16.27
CA ALA A 266 -13.89 -3.48 16.29
C ALA A 266 -13.20 -4.06 15.05
N LEU A 267 -12.56 -5.21 15.20
CA LEU A 267 -12.05 -5.99 14.07
C LEU A 267 -13.12 -6.97 13.60
N PRO A 268 -13.86 -6.71 12.51
CA PRO A 268 -14.76 -7.71 11.94
C PRO A 268 -13.97 -8.93 11.43
N LYS A 269 -14.70 -9.96 10.97
CA LYS A 269 -14.11 -11.05 10.20
C LYS A 269 -13.30 -10.45 9.04
N ALA A 270 -12.14 -11.03 8.75
CA ALA A 270 -11.31 -10.57 7.65
C ALA A 270 -12.08 -10.60 6.30
N TYR A 271 -11.86 -9.58 5.47
CA TYR A 271 -12.35 -9.45 4.11
C TYR A 271 -11.72 -10.53 3.22
N ILE A 272 -10.40 -10.70 3.27
CA ILE A 272 -9.69 -11.79 2.61
C ILE A 272 -8.97 -12.70 3.61
N LYS A 273 -9.06 -14.02 3.40
CA LYS A 273 -8.53 -15.04 4.32
C LYS A 273 -7.01 -14.95 4.48
N ASP A 274 -6.30 -14.63 3.41
CA ASP A 274 -4.83 -14.58 3.32
C ASP A 274 -4.28 -13.15 3.44
N ASN A 275 -5.00 -12.27 4.15
CA ASN A 275 -4.55 -10.91 4.40
C ASN A 275 -3.21 -10.86 5.15
N TRP A 276 -2.52 -9.73 5.06
CA TRP A 276 -1.17 -9.57 5.58
C TRP A 276 -1.13 -9.00 7.00
N GLU A 277 -2.13 -9.28 7.86
CA GLU A 277 -2.11 -8.86 9.27
C GLU A 277 -0.91 -9.41 10.06
N LYS A 278 -0.33 -10.54 9.61
CA LYS A 278 0.87 -11.18 10.18
C LYS A 278 2.16 -10.76 9.48
N ALA A 279 2.13 -9.72 8.63
CA ALA A 279 3.34 -9.18 8.03
C ALA A 279 4.29 -8.66 9.12
N GLN A 280 5.55 -9.05 9.05
CA GLN A 280 6.59 -8.63 9.98
C GLN A 280 7.90 -8.35 9.23
N THR A 281 8.66 -7.40 9.79
CA THR A 281 10.01 -7.06 9.34
C THR A 281 11.00 -7.63 10.34
N LEU A 282 11.97 -8.39 9.85
CA LEU A 282 12.97 -9.07 10.65
C LEU A 282 14.36 -8.60 10.23
N PRO A 283 15.18 -8.04 11.15
CA PRO A 283 16.55 -7.69 10.80
C PRO A 283 17.34 -8.97 10.52
N LEU A 284 18.35 -8.90 9.66
CA LEU A 284 19.12 -10.09 9.26
C LEU A 284 19.80 -10.80 10.44
N SER A 285 20.10 -10.09 11.54
CA SER A 285 20.60 -10.69 12.79
C SER A 285 19.67 -11.72 13.43
N LYS A 286 18.38 -11.75 13.07
CA LYS A 286 17.42 -12.75 13.53
C LYS A 286 17.38 -14.00 12.65
N VAL A 287 18.22 -14.07 11.63
CA VAL A 287 18.28 -15.17 10.67
C VAL A 287 19.66 -15.81 10.70
N ALA A 288 19.72 -17.13 10.61
CA ALA A 288 20.98 -17.85 10.52
C ALA A 288 21.70 -17.53 9.18
N THR A 289 22.86 -16.90 9.27
CA THR A 289 23.72 -16.55 8.15
C THR A 289 24.91 -17.51 8.04
N LYS A 290 25.45 -17.67 6.83
CA LYS A 290 26.68 -18.41 6.52
C LYS A 290 27.56 -17.60 5.58
N ASN A 291 28.87 -17.88 5.61
CA ASN A 291 29.87 -17.34 4.68
C ASN A 291 30.03 -15.81 4.70
N ASP A 292 30.23 -15.25 5.90
CA ASP A 292 30.65 -13.87 6.20
C ASP A 292 29.70 -12.75 5.74
N TRP A 293 28.74 -12.45 6.62
CA TRP A 293 27.94 -11.23 6.61
C TRP A 293 28.48 -10.26 7.65
N GLU A 294 28.54 -8.96 7.32
CA GLU A 294 28.92 -7.91 8.26
C GLU A 294 27.81 -6.88 8.42
N ALA A 295 27.59 -6.41 9.64
CA ALA A 295 26.82 -5.18 9.84
C ALA A 295 27.72 -3.99 9.50
N LEU A 296 27.23 -3.07 8.68
CA LEU A 296 27.95 -1.84 8.37
C LEU A 296 28.07 -0.97 9.62
N SER A 297 29.23 -0.32 9.78
CA SER A 297 29.47 0.60 10.89
C SER A 297 28.50 1.79 10.82
N GLN A 298 28.16 2.39 11.97
CA GLN A 298 27.32 3.61 12.01
C GLN A 298 27.98 4.82 11.32
N THR A 299 29.29 4.74 11.06
CA THR A 299 30.05 5.75 10.31
C THR A 299 30.05 5.52 8.79
N ASP A 300 29.67 4.33 8.33
CA ASP A 300 29.55 3.99 6.91
C ASP A 300 28.53 4.88 6.20
N GLU A 301 28.82 5.28 4.96
CA GLU A 301 28.00 6.21 4.20
C GLU A 301 26.62 5.65 3.86
N LEU A 302 26.54 4.36 3.51
CA LEU A 302 25.26 3.71 3.21
C LEU A 302 24.44 3.55 4.48
N GLN A 303 25.07 3.12 5.58
CA GLN A 303 24.40 3.04 6.87
C GLN A 303 23.83 4.40 7.29
N LYS A 304 24.61 5.48 7.20
CA LYS A 304 24.14 6.85 7.52
C LYS A 304 22.97 7.27 6.64
N LYS A 305 23.04 6.98 5.34
CA LYS A 305 22.05 7.38 4.34
C LYS A 305 20.70 6.67 4.54
N PHE A 306 20.72 5.39 4.93
CA PHE A 306 19.51 4.55 4.96
C PHE A 306 19.04 4.15 6.37
N LYS A 307 19.72 4.59 7.44
CA LYS A 307 19.39 4.21 8.84
C LYS A 307 17.94 4.43 9.26
N ASN A 308 17.24 5.39 8.68
CA ASN A 308 15.84 5.69 9.04
C ASN A 308 14.87 4.62 8.54
N ASN A 309 15.24 3.84 7.52
CA ASN A 309 14.41 2.77 6.95
C ASN A 309 15.01 1.39 7.17
N MET A 310 16.34 1.32 7.31
CA MET A 310 17.10 0.12 7.59
C MET A 310 18.08 0.43 8.74
N PRO A 311 17.64 0.34 10.01
CA PRO A 311 18.45 0.73 11.17
C PRO A 311 19.81 0.02 11.24
N VAL A 312 19.87 -1.21 10.72
CA VAL A 312 21.12 -1.93 10.49
C VAL A 312 21.11 -2.45 9.05
N LEU A 313 22.17 -2.14 8.32
CA LEU A 313 22.41 -2.65 6.97
C LEU A 313 23.54 -3.67 7.02
N TYR A 314 23.28 -4.84 6.44
CA TYR A 314 24.23 -5.93 6.38
C TYR A 314 24.79 -6.04 4.96
N LYS A 315 26.10 -6.24 4.85
CA LYS A 315 26.80 -6.46 3.58
C LYS A 315 27.33 -7.89 3.51
N ALA A 316 27.07 -8.56 2.40
CA ALA A 316 27.74 -9.82 2.06
C ALA A 316 29.15 -9.56 1.53
N ARG A 317 30.19 -10.12 2.16
CA ARG A 317 31.59 -9.82 1.79
C ARG A 317 32.10 -10.57 0.55
N LYS A 318 31.46 -11.69 0.19
CA LYS A 318 31.91 -12.55 -0.92
C LYS A 318 30.74 -13.33 -1.53
N ALA A 319 30.92 -13.81 -2.76
CA ALA A 319 30.03 -14.77 -3.37
C ALA A 319 29.92 -16.05 -2.50
N GLY A 320 28.75 -16.68 -2.50
CA GLY A 320 28.42 -17.81 -1.63
C GLY A 320 27.99 -17.42 -0.21
N ALA A 321 28.08 -16.13 0.17
CA ALA A 321 27.38 -15.59 1.34
C ALA A 321 25.89 -15.95 1.26
N SER A 322 25.34 -16.50 2.34
CA SER A 322 23.96 -17.00 2.31
C SER A 322 23.27 -16.84 3.65
N PHE A 323 21.94 -16.91 3.62
CA PHE A 323 21.12 -17.09 4.81
C PHE A 323 19.92 -17.97 4.47
N THR A 324 19.38 -18.63 5.49
CA THR A 324 18.25 -19.55 5.33
C THR A 324 17.17 -19.20 6.34
N ILE A 325 15.93 -19.22 5.87
CA ILE A 325 14.75 -18.85 6.64
C ILE A 325 13.78 -20.00 6.60
N LYS A 326 13.41 -20.49 7.77
CA LYS A 326 12.29 -21.38 7.96
C LYS A 326 11.14 -20.57 8.53
N PHE A 327 9.97 -20.66 7.91
CA PHE A 327 8.79 -19.96 8.38
C PHE A 327 7.52 -20.71 8.01
N SER A 328 6.45 -20.48 8.77
CA SER A 328 5.10 -20.89 8.39
C SER A 328 4.28 -19.67 7.97
N GLY A 329 3.82 -19.64 6.72
CA GLY A 329 3.05 -18.52 6.17
C GLY A 329 2.98 -18.52 4.65
N THR A 330 2.72 -17.35 4.05
CA THR A 330 2.31 -17.24 2.63
C THR A 330 3.17 -16.30 1.80
N ALA A 331 3.99 -15.46 2.42
CA ALA A 331 4.85 -14.53 1.70
C ALA A 331 6.20 -14.33 2.39
N LEU A 332 7.23 -14.24 1.57
CA LEU A 332 8.59 -13.92 1.96
C LEU A 332 9.16 -12.90 0.97
N GLY A 333 9.94 -11.95 1.47
CA GLY A 333 10.65 -10.97 0.68
C GLY A 333 11.86 -10.44 1.42
N VAL A 334 12.61 -9.56 0.75
CA VAL A 334 13.77 -8.89 1.34
C VAL A 334 13.69 -7.41 1.01
N TYR A 335 13.96 -6.59 2.03
CA TYR A 335 14.15 -5.15 1.92
C TYR A 335 15.65 -4.85 1.94
N ASP A 336 16.16 -4.47 0.78
CA ASP A 336 17.59 -4.39 0.45
C ASP A 336 17.95 -3.08 -0.24
N LEU A 337 19.25 -2.88 -0.47
CA LEU A 337 19.72 -1.86 -1.40
C LEU A 337 20.13 -2.50 -2.71
N ILE A 338 19.86 -1.76 -3.79
CA ILE A 338 20.56 -1.97 -5.06
C ILE A 338 21.40 -0.77 -5.41
N GLY A 339 22.49 -0.98 -6.13
CA GLY A 339 23.42 0.06 -6.54
C GLY A 339 24.70 -0.50 -7.14
N PRO A 340 25.76 0.33 -7.26
CA PRO A 340 26.98 0.03 -8.02
C PRO A 340 27.60 -1.35 -7.74
N LYS A 341 27.67 -1.73 -6.46
CA LYS A 341 28.32 -2.97 -6.00
C LYS A 341 27.37 -4.13 -5.80
N SER A 342 26.14 -4.02 -6.30
CA SER A 342 25.13 -5.09 -6.14
C SER A 342 25.26 -6.14 -7.25
N GLY A 343 25.10 -7.41 -6.88
CA GLY A 343 25.23 -8.57 -7.75
C GLY A 343 23.89 -9.25 -8.09
N ILE A 344 23.94 -10.58 -8.19
CA ILE A 344 22.77 -11.45 -8.37
C ILE A 344 22.57 -12.26 -7.09
N VAL A 345 21.31 -12.43 -6.70
CA VAL A 345 20.92 -13.30 -5.58
C VAL A 345 20.21 -14.53 -6.13
N GLU A 346 20.69 -15.70 -5.76
CA GLU A 346 20.07 -16.99 -6.03
C GLU A 346 19.11 -17.33 -4.89
N VAL A 347 17.89 -17.74 -5.23
CA VAL A 347 16.84 -18.11 -4.28
C VAL A 347 16.43 -19.55 -4.52
N ILE A 348 16.49 -20.35 -3.46
CA ILE A 348 16.07 -21.75 -3.44
C ILE A 348 14.90 -21.85 -2.45
N ILE A 349 13.75 -22.33 -2.92
CA ILE A 349 12.51 -22.44 -2.14
C ILE A 349 12.20 -23.93 -2.01
N ASP A 350 12.14 -24.46 -0.79
CA ASP A 350 11.77 -25.85 -0.51
C ASP A 350 12.59 -26.89 -1.28
N GLY A 351 13.85 -26.57 -1.59
CA GLY A 351 14.75 -27.42 -2.38
C GLY A 351 14.51 -27.42 -3.89
N GLU A 352 13.54 -26.64 -4.38
CA GLU A 352 13.22 -26.47 -5.80
C GLU A 352 14.34 -25.72 -6.56
N PRO A 353 14.34 -25.76 -7.90
CA PRO A 353 15.37 -25.11 -8.72
C PRO A 353 15.58 -23.63 -8.40
N THR A 354 16.85 -23.25 -8.39
CA THR A 354 17.30 -21.89 -8.08
C THR A 354 16.68 -20.87 -9.05
N THR A 355 16.11 -19.80 -8.49
CA THR A 355 15.71 -18.61 -9.24
C THR A 355 16.72 -17.48 -9.00
N GLU A 356 17.17 -16.81 -10.06
CA GLU A 356 18.04 -15.64 -9.96
C GLU A 356 17.21 -14.34 -9.82
N VAL A 357 17.61 -13.49 -8.88
CA VAL A 357 17.07 -12.15 -8.68
C VAL A 357 18.21 -11.16 -8.91
N MET A 358 18.11 -10.40 -10.01
CA MET A 358 19.08 -9.37 -10.34
C MET A 358 18.99 -8.19 -9.36
N ARG A 359 20.10 -7.84 -8.72
CA ARG A 359 20.19 -6.69 -7.82
C ARG A 359 20.93 -5.49 -8.41
N PHE A 360 20.98 -5.41 -9.72
CA PHE A 360 21.49 -4.26 -10.44
C PHE A 360 20.55 -3.90 -11.60
N ASP A 361 20.38 -2.61 -11.87
CA ASP A 361 19.58 -2.14 -13.00
C ASP A 361 20.17 -0.87 -13.62
N ALA A 362 19.46 -0.27 -14.57
CA ALA A 362 19.92 0.90 -15.29
C ALA A 362 20.04 2.18 -14.43
N TRP A 363 19.55 2.16 -13.19
CA TRP A 363 19.74 3.21 -12.18
C TRP A 363 20.81 2.83 -11.14
N GLY A 364 21.56 1.76 -11.39
CA GLY A 364 22.61 1.24 -10.52
C GLY A 364 23.84 2.15 -10.38
N ASN A 365 23.81 3.39 -10.87
CA ASN A 365 24.85 4.37 -10.63
C ASN A 365 24.76 5.03 -9.25
N ASN A 366 23.69 4.77 -8.51
CA ASN A 366 23.51 5.19 -7.13
C ASN A 366 22.86 4.07 -6.30
N TYR A 367 23.11 4.09 -4.99
CA TYR A 367 22.35 3.22 -4.09
C TYR A 367 20.95 3.75 -3.84
N ARG A 368 19.98 2.83 -3.89
CA ARG A 368 18.57 3.07 -3.58
C ARG A 368 17.98 1.90 -2.80
N MET A 369 17.00 2.19 -1.96
CA MET A 369 16.19 1.16 -1.33
C MET A 369 15.39 0.39 -2.38
N ASN A 370 15.24 -0.90 -2.15
CA ASN A 370 14.44 -1.79 -2.96
C ASN A 370 13.80 -2.85 -2.07
N ALA A 371 12.63 -3.33 -2.46
CA ALA A 371 12.07 -4.56 -1.91
C ALA A 371 11.79 -5.53 -3.05
N PHE A 372 11.97 -6.83 -2.81
CA PHE A 372 11.46 -7.86 -3.69
C PHE A 372 10.78 -8.95 -2.89
N PHE A 373 9.77 -9.55 -3.49
CA PHE A 373 8.98 -10.63 -2.90
C PHE A 373 9.13 -11.87 -3.77
N LEU A 374 9.11 -13.03 -3.12
CA LEU A 374 9.01 -14.30 -3.82
C LEU A 374 7.62 -14.43 -4.46
N LYS A 375 7.48 -15.35 -5.40
CA LYS A 375 6.16 -15.74 -5.89
C LYS A 375 5.29 -16.17 -4.71
N ALA A 376 3.97 -15.96 -4.83
CA ALA A 376 3.03 -16.33 -3.78
C ALA A 376 3.25 -17.79 -3.36
N LEU A 377 3.41 -18.00 -2.05
CA LEU A 377 3.59 -19.33 -1.47
C LEU A 377 2.25 -19.82 -0.92
N PRO A 378 1.95 -21.11 -1.02
CA PRO A 378 0.80 -21.68 -0.33
C PRO A 378 0.94 -21.46 1.18
N ASP A 379 -0.18 -21.43 1.91
CA ASP A 379 -0.09 -21.39 3.37
C ASP A 379 0.49 -22.71 3.88
N GLY A 380 1.66 -22.66 4.52
CA GLY A 380 2.39 -23.84 4.89
C GLY A 380 3.72 -23.53 5.55
N VAL A 381 4.52 -24.58 5.76
CA VAL A 381 5.90 -24.46 6.23
C VAL A 381 6.82 -24.39 5.01
N HIS A 382 7.72 -23.42 4.99
CA HIS A 382 8.69 -23.22 3.93
C HIS A 382 10.10 -23.07 4.47
N GLU A 383 11.08 -23.59 3.73
CA GLU A 383 12.49 -23.29 3.89
C GLU A 383 12.99 -22.54 2.65
N VAL A 384 13.49 -21.33 2.84
CA VAL A 384 14.02 -20.52 1.75
C VAL A 384 15.46 -20.14 2.03
N LYS A 385 16.35 -20.44 1.07
CA LYS A 385 17.75 -20.08 1.10
C LYS A 385 18.06 -19.02 0.05
N PHE A 386 18.74 -17.97 0.48
CA PHE A 386 19.27 -16.91 -0.38
C PHE A 386 20.79 -17.04 -0.44
N VAL A 387 21.38 -16.95 -1.63
CA VAL A 387 22.82 -17.06 -1.87
C VAL A 387 23.28 -15.93 -2.79
N VAL A 388 24.36 -15.24 -2.42
CA VAL A 388 25.00 -14.27 -3.32
C VAL A 388 25.73 -15.04 -4.43
N SER A 389 25.32 -14.85 -5.68
CA SER A 389 25.89 -15.55 -6.82
C SER A 389 27.30 -15.07 -7.14
N ALA A 390 28.15 -15.97 -7.64
CA ALA A 390 29.45 -15.63 -8.22
C ALA A 390 29.33 -15.17 -9.69
N LYS A 391 28.13 -15.26 -10.28
CA LYS A 391 27.90 -14.96 -11.69
C LYS A 391 28.17 -13.49 -12.00
N GLU A 392 29.01 -13.27 -13.00
CA GLU A 392 29.32 -11.94 -13.53
C GLU A 392 28.33 -11.52 -14.62
N PHE A 393 28.15 -10.21 -14.79
CA PHE A 393 27.35 -9.61 -15.83
C PHE A 393 27.84 -8.20 -16.16
N ASP A 394 27.54 -7.74 -17.36
CA ASP A 394 28.02 -6.45 -17.86
C ASP A 394 27.16 -5.28 -17.34
N LYS A 395 27.58 -4.73 -16.19
CA LYS A 395 26.96 -3.53 -15.59
C LYS A 395 27.04 -2.31 -16.50
N ALA A 396 28.13 -2.15 -17.25
CA ALA A 396 28.31 -1.01 -18.15
C ALA A 396 27.26 -1.03 -19.27
N LYS A 397 27.02 -2.21 -19.86
CA LYS A 397 25.95 -2.40 -20.85
C LYS A 397 24.57 -2.09 -20.29
N ILE A 398 24.29 -2.45 -19.04
CA ILE A 398 23.01 -2.14 -18.38
C ILE A 398 22.86 -0.62 -18.19
N LEU A 399 23.88 0.07 -17.66
CA LEU A 399 23.86 1.53 -17.45
C LEU A 399 23.75 2.33 -18.75
N LEU A 400 24.34 1.82 -19.84
CA LEU A 400 24.28 2.46 -21.15
C LEU A 400 22.85 2.58 -21.69
N THR A 401 21.92 1.71 -21.26
CA THR A 401 20.49 1.82 -21.64
C THR A 401 19.82 3.13 -21.20
N ARG A 402 20.46 3.86 -20.27
CA ARG A 402 20.05 5.20 -19.82
C ARG A 402 21.13 6.27 -20.08
N ASN A 403 22.07 6.01 -21.00
CA ASN A 403 23.18 6.89 -21.32
C ASN A 403 24.00 7.31 -20.08
N THR A 404 24.11 6.41 -19.08
CA THR A 404 24.84 6.70 -17.85
C THR A 404 26.31 6.32 -18.02
N THR A 405 27.20 7.30 -17.88
CA THR A 405 28.65 7.10 -17.98
C THR A 405 29.24 6.60 -16.66
N ILE A 406 30.08 5.57 -16.73
CA ILE A 406 30.91 5.12 -15.61
C ILE A 406 32.14 6.02 -15.53
N LEU A 407 32.23 6.84 -14.48
CA LEU A 407 33.38 7.70 -14.22
C LEU A 407 34.57 6.90 -13.67
N ASN A 408 34.29 5.96 -12.77
CA ASN A 408 35.28 5.06 -12.17
C ASN A 408 34.80 3.60 -12.25
N PRO A 409 35.41 2.76 -13.09
CA PRO A 409 35.05 1.35 -13.21
C PRO A 409 35.16 0.55 -11.90
N ASP A 410 36.04 0.95 -10.98
CA ASP A 410 36.26 0.25 -9.72
C ASP A 410 35.03 0.26 -8.81
N ASP A 411 34.16 1.25 -8.94
CA ASP A 411 32.92 1.37 -8.16
C ASP A 411 31.92 0.24 -8.47
N TYR A 412 32.10 -0.46 -9.60
CA TYR A 412 31.19 -1.48 -10.11
C TYR A 412 31.78 -2.89 -10.10
N LYS A 413 33.05 -3.07 -9.73
CA LYS A 413 33.74 -4.39 -9.74
C LYS A 413 33.13 -5.41 -8.80
N GLU A 414 32.56 -4.96 -7.68
CA GLU A 414 32.05 -5.85 -6.64
C GLU A 414 30.62 -6.34 -6.94
N ASN A 415 30.35 -7.63 -6.69
CA ASN A 415 29.02 -8.25 -6.79
C ASN A 415 28.56 -8.72 -5.40
N SER A 416 28.27 -7.75 -4.54
CA SER A 416 27.81 -7.92 -3.16
C SER A 416 26.28 -7.83 -3.07
N TRP A 417 25.77 -7.95 -1.85
CA TRP A 417 24.38 -7.73 -1.51
C TRP A 417 24.26 -7.00 -0.18
N PHE A 418 23.36 -6.03 -0.12
CA PHE A 418 23.15 -5.14 1.02
C PHE A 418 21.74 -5.33 1.54
N VAL A 419 21.59 -6.03 2.66
CA VAL A 419 20.28 -6.42 3.21
C VAL A 419 19.99 -5.65 4.48
N GLY A 420 18.84 -4.98 4.53
CA GLY A 420 18.35 -4.39 5.77
C GLY A 420 17.53 -5.42 6.54
N ASN A 421 16.45 -5.88 5.91
CA ASN A 421 15.46 -6.73 6.58
C ASN A 421 14.90 -7.82 5.68
N VAL A 422 14.46 -8.89 6.30
CA VAL A 422 13.58 -9.90 5.72
C VAL A 422 12.14 -9.52 6.01
N LEU A 423 11.27 -9.66 5.02
CA LEU A 423 9.84 -9.39 5.09
C LEU A 423 9.09 -10.72 5.08
N VAL A 424 8.35 -11.04 6.16
CA VAL A 424 7.63 -12.33 6.29
C VAL A 424 6.15 -12.09 6.58
N VAL A 425 5.25 -12.79 5.89
CA VAL A 425 3.85 -12.92 6.31
C VAL A 425 3.69 -14.32 6.89
N GLY A 426 3.70 -14.42 8.21
CA GLY A 426 3.76 -15.71 8.89
C GLY A 426 4.54 -15.68 10.20
N ASN A 427 4.95 -16.85 10.69
CA ASN A 427 5.77 -17.02 11.89
C ASN A 427 7.12 -17.66 11.51
N LEU A 428 8.22 -17.18 12.08
CA LEU A 428 9.50 -17.87 11.97
C LEU A 428 9.46 -19.22 12.68
N LEU A 429 10.21 -20.19 12.15
CA LEU A 429 10.46 -21.48 12.75
C LEU A 429 11.94 -21.59 13.11
N GLU A 430 12.23 -22.30 14.20
CA GLU A 430 13.60 -22.50 14.69
C GLU A 430 14.45 -23.45 13.81
#